data_AF-A0A7C5XX07-F1
#
_entry.id   AF-A0A7C5XX07-F1
#
_cell.length_a   1.000
_cell.length_b   1.000
_cell.length_c   1.000
_cell.angle_alpha   90.00
_cell.angle_beta   90.00
_cell.angle_gamma   90.00
#
_symmetry.space_group_name_H-M   'P 1'
#
loop_
_entity.id
_entity.type
_entity.pdbx_description
1 polymer ?
#
loop_
_entity_poly.entity_id
_entity_poly.type
_entity_poly.pdbx_seq_one_letter_code
_entity_poly.pdbx_strand_id
1 'polypeptide(L)'
;MPAVLLACILVLGCATDEEASSAGLSDSAGMKTSDSVYPTTTLGEAENWVDESEAFEDIPPLNVSCVGVEDSVKRDNCFHNLALNVKNSSFCSGIGDLSIRLRCEAEVELNPDKCARIESLDQMNWCYRSMAFKLNDIEYCGKITSAKIQDDCIYNFVKYRKPNPYMCLDLRDLWMRDDCLMHHVDLGLVNPCLCVLIEDAALELKCNQTYIDPKIHDCTYR
;
A
#
# COMPACT_ATOMS: atom_id res chain seq x y z
N MET A 1 -52.47 1.01 13.50
CA MET A 1 -52.99 0.08 14.53
C MET A 1 -52.59 -1.33 14.12
N PRO A 2 -51.91 -2.13 14.95
CA PRO A 2 -50.93 -1.75 15.99
C PRO A 2 -49.75 -0.95 15.33
N ALA A 3 -48.44 -1.04 15.60
CA ALA A 3 -47.63 -1.75 16.60
C ALA A 3 -46.36 -0.93 16.92
N VAL A 4 -45.69 -1.31 18.03
CA VAL A 4 -44.38 -0.82 18.48
C VAL A 4 -43.70 -1.99 19.18
N LEU A 5 -42.39 -2.18 18.98
CA LEU A 5 -41.58 -3.06 19.83
C LEU A 5 -40.17 -2.46 19.96
N LEU A 6 -39.96 -1.70 21.04
CA LEU A 6 -38.70 -1.03 21.35
C LEU A 6 -37.98 -1.86 22.42
N ALA A 7 -36.85 -2.48 22.06
CA ALA A 7 -36.08 -3.33 22.97
C ALA A 7 -34.90 -2.55 23.59
N CYS A 8 -35.13 -1.90 24.72
CA CYS A 8 -34.05 -1.36 25.54
C CYS A 8 -33.32 -2.50 26.27
N ILE A 9 -32.04 -2.69 26.01
CA ILE A 9 -31.15 -3.48 26.87
C ILE A 9 -30.28 -2.52 27.67
N LEU A 10 -30.69 -2.28 28.92
CA LEU A 10 -29.84 -1.66 29.93
C LEU A 10 -28.95 -2.73 30.54
N VAL A 11 -27.65 -2.49 30.59
CA VAL A 11 -26.73 -3.18 31.50
C VAL A 11 -26.13 -2.14 32.42
N LEU A 12 -26.30 -2.34 33.73
CA LEU A 12 -25.90 -1.43 34.81
C LEU A 12 -25.24 -2.25 35.91
N GLY A 13 -24.13 -1.73 36.45
CA GLY A 13 -23.36 -2.33 37.55
C GLY A 13 -21.92 -2.70 37.15
N CYS A 14 -20.89 -2.50 37.98
CA CYS A 14 -20.86 -1.94 39.35
C CYS A 14 -19.54 -1.19 39.62
N ALA A 15 -19.51 -0.39 40.70
CA ALA A 15 -18.28 0.12 41.35
C ALA A 15 -17.65 -0.99 42.26
N THR A 16 -16.54 -0.85 43.01
CA THR A 16 -16.01 0.25 43.85
C THR A 16 -14.50 0.11 44.20
N ASP A 17 -13.76 1.23 44.18
CA ASP A 17 -12.93 1.86 45.24
C ASP A 17 -11.80 1.14 46.07
N GLU A 18 -10.72 1.92 46.36
CA GLU A 18 -9.61 1.84 47.40
C GLU A 18 -8.74 0.55 47.56
N GLU A 19 -7.48 0.53 48.04
CA GLU A 19 -6.40 1.51 48.40
C GLU A 19 -5.24 1.48 47.34
N ALA A 20 -4.15 2.28 47.30
CA ALA A 20 -3.36 3.17 48.21
C ALA A 20 -2.16 2.53 48.99
N SER A 21 -1.24 3.39 49.50
CA SER A 21 0.01 3.10 50.28
C SER A 21 1.23 2.46 49.55
N SER A 22 2.51 2.81 49.76
CA SER A 22 3.16 4.05 50.25
C SER A 22 4.69 4.11 49.94
N ALA A 23 5.24 5.33 49.83
CA ALA A 23 6.60 5.78 50.17
C ALA A 23 7.87 4.90 49.89
N GLY A 24 8.79 5.47 49.09
CA GLY A 24 10.23 5.13 49.09
C GLY A 24 11.06 6.42 48.95
N LEU A 25 12.10 6.60 49.78
CA LEU A 25 12.88 7.85 49.83
C LEU A 25 14.11 7.85 48.91
N SER A 26 14.48 9.07 48.52
CA SER A 26 15.79 9.57 48.08
C SER A 26 16.96 8.58 47.93
N ASP A 27 17.70 8.75 46.82
CA ASP A 27 19.05 9.31 46.97
C ASP A 27 19.48 10.18 45.78
N SER A 28 20.35 11.17 46.02
CA SER A 28 20.73 12.19 45.02
C SER A 28 22.21 12.15 44.66
N ALA A 29 22.51 11.73 43.43
CA ALA A 29 23.84 11.79 42.83
C ALA A 29 23.80 12.65 41.57
N GLY A 30 24.49 13.80 41.58
CA GLY A 30 24.46 14.76 40.47
C GLY A 30 25.21 14.26 39.24
N MET A 31 24.51 14.05 38.13
CA MET A 31 25.13 13.82 36.82
C MET A 31 25.36 15.16 36.11
N LYS A 32 26.56 15.34 35.54
CA LYS A 32 27.01 16.61 34.97
C LYS A 32 26.24 16.92 33.68
N THR A 33 25.90 18.19 33.48
CA THR A 33 25.49 18.72 32.18
C THR A 33 26.67 18.69 31.22
N SER A 34 26.82 17.60 30.48
CA SER A 34 27.58 17.60 29.23
C SER A 34 26.70 18.18 28.14
N ASP A 35 27.14 19.25 27.50
CA ASP A 35 26.41 19.90 26.41
C ASP A 35 26.20 18.91 25.25
N SER A 36 24.99 18.35 25.18
CA SER A 36 24.59 17.52 24.05
C SER A 36 24.30 18.44 22.87
N VAL A 37 25.36 18.75 22.13
CA VAL A 37 25.26 19.28 20.77
C VAL A 37 24.67 18.16 19.91
N TYR A 38 23.35 18.01 19.96
CA TYR A 38 22.62 17.30 18.93
C TYR A 38 23.01 17.95 17.61
N PRO A 39 23.56 17.20 16.64
CA PRO A 39 23.76 17.75 15.31
C PRO A 39 22.37 18.15 14.81
N THR A 40 22.22 19.41 14.40
CA THR A 40 21.07 19.82 13.61
C THR A 40 21.21 19.10 12.28
N THR A 41 20.67 17.88 12.19
CA THR A 41 20.64 17.11 10.94
C THR A 41 19.82 17.94 9.97
N THR A 42 20.52 18.68 9.11
CA THR A 42 19.91 19.39 7.99
C THR A 42 19.05 18.38 7.25
N LEU A 43 17.75 18.67 7.16
CA LEU A 43 16.80 17.86 6.38
C LEU A 43 17.47 17.57 5.04
N GLY A 44 17.77 16.28 4.82
CA GLY A 44 18.65 15.86 3.74
C GLY A 44 18.13 16.45 2.43
N GLU A 45 19.05 17.04 1.66
CA GLU A 45 18.76 17.46 0.28
C GLU A 45 18.13 16.25 -0.40
N ALA A 46 16.83 16.36 -0.74
CA ALA A 46 16.01 15.20 -1.07
C ALA A 46 16.72 14.40 -2.15
N GLU A 47 17.23 13.20 -1.79
CA GLU A 47 18.26 12.53 -2.56
C GLU A 47 17.80 12.47 -4.00
N ASN A 48 18.53 13.17 -4.88
CA ASN A 48 18.13 13.36 -6.24
C ASN A 48 18.26 11.98 -6.90
N TRP A 49 17.16 11.22 -6.94
CA TRP A 49 17.12 9.86 -7.48
C TRP A 49 17.69 9.95 -8.88
N VAL A 50 18.96 9.54 -9.00
CA VAL A 50 19.67 9.57 -10.26
C VAL A 50 18.92 8.60 -11.12
N ASP A 51 18.21 9.14 -12.11
CA ASP A 51 17.42 8.36 -13.04
C ASP A 51 18.35 7.30 -13.62
N GLU A 52 18.12 6.02 -13.30
CA GLU A 52 18.85 4.89 -13.89
C GLU A 52 18.34 4.68 -15.34
N SER A 53 18.34 5.79 -16.10
CA SER A 53 18.34 5.86 -17.54
C SER A 53 19.69 5.38 -18.09
N GLU A 54 20.23 4.29 -17.55
CA GLU A 54 21.34 3.55 -18.12
C GLU A 54 20.87 2.95 -19.44
N ALA A 55 21.10 3.72 -20.51
CA ALA A 55 21.16 3.31 -21.91
C ALA A 55 20.36 2.03 -22.24
N PHE A 56 19.03 2.12 -22.25
CA PHE A 56 18.16 1.10 -22.89
C PHE A 56 18.24 1.19 -24.43
N GLU A 57 19.45 1.38 -24.96
CA GLU A 57 19.80 1.54 -26.37
C GLU A 57 19.85 0.19 -27.10
N ASP A 58 18.82 -0.63 -26.91
CA ASP A 58 18.52 -1.76 -27.79
C ASP A 58 17.03 -2.14 -27.69
N ILE A 59 16.13 -1.17 -27.93
CA ILE A 59 14.72 -1.48 -28.21
C ILE A 59 14.68 -2.17 -29.60
N PRO A 60 14.35 -3.47 -29.68
CA PRO A 60 14.40 -4.18 -30.96
C PRO A 60 13.38 -3.59 -31.94
N PRO A 61 13.67 -3.57 -33.25
CA PRO A 61 12.84 -2.90 -34.25
C PRO A 61 11.40 -3.43 -34.20
N LEU A 62 10.45 -2.49 -34.19
CA LEU A 62 9.04 -2.65 -33.79
C LEU A 62 8.15 -3.45 -34.79
N ASN A 63 8.74 -4.40 -35.51
CA ASN A 63 8.10 -5.26 -36.51
C ASN A 63 7.54 -6.55 -35.90
N VAL A 64 6.76 -6.42 -34.81
CA VAL A 64 6.12 -7.56 -34.14
C VAL A 64 4.75 -7.82 -34.75
N SER A 65 4.62 -8.86 -35.57
CA SER A 65 3.35 -9.25 -36.20
C SER A 65 2.61 -10.31 -35.39
N CYS A 66 1.54 -9.90 -34.71
CA CYS A 66 0.67 -10.82 -33.96
C CYS A 66 -0.27 -11.65 -34.85
N VAL A 67 -0.42 -11.30 -36.14
CA VAL A 67 -1.42 -11.91 -37.05
C VAL A 67 -1.16 -13.41 -37.30
N GLY A 68 0.10 -13.84 -37.28
CA GLY A 68 0.49 -15.24 -37.50
C GLY A 68 0.42 -16.15 -36.28
N VAL A 69 -0.06 -15.67 -35.13
CA VAL A 69 -0.10 -16.47 -33.88
C VAL A 69 -1.38 -17.30 -33.84
N GLU A 70 -1.24 -18.63 -33.94
CA GLU A 70 -2.36 -19.58 -33.95
C GLU A 70 -3.14 -19.59 -32.63
N ASP A 71 -2.41 -19.74 -31.51
CA ASP A 71 -2.93 -19.72 -30.15
C ASP A 71 -3.59 -18.36 -29.84
N SER A 72 -4.90 -18.36 -29.61
CA SER A 72 -5.68 -17.15 -29.37
C SER A 72 -5.23 -16.38 -28.14
N VAL A 73 -4.87 -17.06 -27.06
CA VAL A 73 -4.44 -16.40 -25.81
C VAL A 73 -3.07 -15.75 -26.02
N LYS A 74 -2.14 -16.41 -26.73
CA LYS A 74 -0.85 -15.79 -27.10
C LYS A 74 -1.04 -14.62 -28.07
N ARG A 75 -1.95 -14.73 -29.04
CA ARG A 75 -2.25 -13.66 -30.02
C ARG A 75 -2.86 -12.43 -29.35
N ASP A 76 -3.83 -12.63 -28.47
CA ASP A 76 -4.52 -11.56 -27.76
C ASP A 76 -3.57 -10.83 -26.80
N ASN A 77 -2.70 -11.55 -26.08
CA ASN A 77 -1.64 -10.94 -25.28
C ASN A 77 -0.57 -10.23 -26.13
N CYS A 78 -0.27 -10.72 -27.34
CA CYS A 78 0.61 -10.04 -28.29
C CYS A 78 0.04 -8.67 -28.71
N PHE A 79 -1.24 -8.63 -29.12
CA PHE A 79 -1.91 -7.36 -29.47
C PHE A 79 -2.04 -6.42 -28.28
N HIS A 80 -2.35 -6.93 -27.09
CA HIS A 80 -2.39 -6.17 -25.84
C HIS A 80 -1.05 -5.46 -25.57
N ASN A 81 0.05 -6.21 -25.62
CA ASN A 81 1.38 -5.66 -25.33
C ASN A 81 1.88 -4.73 -26.46
N LEU A 82 1.56 -5.02 -27.71
CA LEU A 82 1.86 -4.14 -28.85
C LEU A 82 1.13 -2.79 -28.71
N ALA A 83 -0.15 -2.80 -28.34
CA ALA A 83 -0.93 -1.58 -28.09
C ALA A 83 -0.34 -0.75 -26.93
N LEU A 84 0.08 -1.40 -25.85
CA LEU A 84 0.72 -0.76 -24.70
C LEU A 84 2.10 -0.17 -24.99
N ASN A 85 2.88 -0.80 -25.87
CA ASN A 85 4.21 -0.33 -26.24
C ASN A 85 4.13 0.82 -27.25
N VAL A 86 3.23 0.74 -28.24
CA VAL A 86 3.04 1.77 -29.28
C VAL A 86 2.10 2.91 -28.82
N LYS A 87 1.46 2.77 -27.64
CA LYS A 87 0.45 3.72 -27.10
C LYS A 87 -0.70 4.01 -28.08
N ASN A 88 -1.17 2.97 -28.78
CA ASN A 88 -2.22 3.10 -29.79
C ASN A 88 -3.30 2.01 -29.63
N SER A 89 -4.52 2.41 -29.26
CA SER A 89 -5.62 1.47 -28.99
C SER A 89 -6.21 0.84 -30.26
N SER A 90 -5.81 1.26 -31.47
CA SER A 90 -6.19 0.56 -32.70
C SER A 90 -5.70 -0.90 -32.71
N PHE A 91 -4.58 -1.20 -32.05
CA PHE A 91 -4.09 -2.57 -31.91
C PHE A 91 -4.95 -3.43 -30.96
N CYS A 92 -5.66 -2.81 -30.01
CA CYS A 92 -6.61 -3.54 -29.15
C CYS A 92 -7.75 -4.17 -29.97
N SER A 93 -8.08 -3.64 -31.16
CA SER A 93 -9.09 -4.24 -32.05
C SER A 93 -8.70 -5.62 -32.61
N GLY A 94 -7.41 -5.98 -32.58
CA GLY A 94 -6.93 -7.31 -32.95
C GLY A 94 -7.15 -8.39 -31.88
N ILE A 95 -7.59 -8.00 -30.68
CA ILE A 95 -7.84 -8.89 -29.54
C ILE A 95 -9.23 -9.53 -29.68
N GLY A 96 -9.29 -10.86 -29.68
CA GLY A 96 -10.54 -11.63 -29.78
C GLY A 96 -11.37 -11.57 -28.51
N ASP A 97 -10.75 -11.79 -27.35
CA ASP A 97 -11.42 -11.74 -26.05
C ASP A 97 -11.87 -10.32 -25.67
N LEU A 98 -13.16 -10.18 -25.32
CA LEU A 98 -13.75 -8.88 -24.99
C LEU A 98 -13.17 -8.28 -23.69
N SER A 99 -12.84 -9.10 -22.70
CA SER A 99 -12.31 -8.63 -21.41
C SER A 99 -10.87 -8.13 -21.55
N ILE A 100 -10.02 -8.88 -22.26
CA ILE A 100 -8.64 -8.48 -22.58
C ILE A 100 -8.65 -7.24 -23.49
N ARG A 101 -9.59 -7.14 -24.43
CA ARG A 101 -9.73 -5.95 -25.30
C ARG A 101 -10.12 -4.71 -24.51
N LEU A 102 -11.15 -4.78 -23.67
CA LEU A 102 -11.57 -3.65 -22.83
C LEU A 102 -10.47 -3.22 -21.86
N ARG A 103 -9.70 -4.17 -21.29
CA ARG A 103 -8.51 -3.87 -20.48
C ARG A 103 -7.41 -3.18 -21.30
N CYS A 104 -7.11 -3.67 -22.50
CA CYS A 104 -6.16 -3.03 -23.43
C CYS A 104 -6.55 -1.58 -23.73
N GLU A 105 -7.82 -1.35 -24.09
CA GLU A 105 -8.35 -0.02 -24.36
C GLU A 105 -8.26 0.89 -23.12
N ALA A 106 -8.65 0.40 -21.93
CA ALA A 106 -8.53 1.13 -20.67
C ALA A 106 -7.09 1.56 -20.39
N GLU A 107 -6.15 0.65 -20.58
CA GLU A 107 -4.73 0.86 -20.26
C GLU A 107 -3.95 1.72 -21.26
N VAL A 108 -4.42 1.82 -22.50
CA VAL A 108 -3.81 2.67 -23.54
C VAL A 108 -4.41 4.07 -23.54
N GLU A 109 -5.73 4.18 -23.34
CA GLU A 109 -6.44 5.47 -23.30
C GLU A 109 -6.48 6.10 -21.91
N LEU A 110 -5.94 5.41 -20.89
CA LEU A 110 -5.98 5.79 -19.47
C LEU A 110 -7.43 6.04 -18.97
N ASN A 111 -8.37 5.22 -19.46
CA ASN A 111 -9.80 5.38 -19.23
C ASN A 111 -10.35 4.25 -18.33
N PRO A 112 -10.57 4.50 -17.02
CA PRO A 112 -11.03 3.48 -16.08
C PRO A 112 -12.49 3.04 -16.27
N ASP A 113 -13.33 3.83 -16.95
CA ASP A 113 -14.73 3.46 -17.24
C ASP A 113 -14.80 2.23 -18.16
N LYS A 114 -13.73 1.96 -18.91
CA LYS A 114 -13.60 0.72 -19.70
C LYS A 114 -13.37 -0.52 -18.82
N CYS A 115 -12.79 -0.38 -17.61
CA CYS A 115 -12.70 -1.48 -16.64
C CYS A 115 -14.09 -1.87 -16.10
N ALA A 116 -14.96 -0.90 -15.84
CA ALA A 116 -16.33 -1.12 -15.35
C ALA A 116 -17.23 -1.92 -16.33
N ARG A 117 -16.80 -2.08 -17.59
CA ARG A 117 -17.50 -2.80 -18.65
C ARG A 117 -17.04 -4.25 -18.83
N ILE A 118 -16.10 -4.73 -18.02
CA ILE A 118 -15.52 -6.07 -18.10
C ILE A 118 -16.38 -7.05 -17.27
N GLU A 119 -16.98 -8.04 -17.93
CA GLU A 119 -17.86 -9.04 -17.29
C GLU A 119 -17.09 -10.03 -16.38
N SER A 120 -15.84 -10.35 -16.73
CA SER A 120 -14.98 -11.21 -15.92
C SER A 120 -14.45 -10.42 -14.71
N LEU A 121 -14.93 -10.77 -13.51
CA LEU A 121 -14.53 -10.11 -12.25
C LEU A 121 -13.00 -10.08 -12.05
N ASP A 122 -12.29 -11.15 -12.39
CA ASP A 122 -10.82 -11.16 -12.30
C ASP A 122 -10.19 -10.16 -13.26
N GLN A 123 -10.64 -10.10 -14.52
CA GLN A 123 -10.11 -9.16 -15.51
C GLN A 123 -10.47 -7.70 -15.16
N MET A 124 -11.65 -7.44 -14.60
CA MET A 124 -12.05 -6.15 -14.05
C MET A 124 -11.12 -5.73 -12.90
N ASN A 125 -10.86 -6.65 -11.96
CA ASN A 125 -9.98 -6.42 -10.81
C ASN A 125 -8.53 -6.14 -11.24
N TRP A 126 -8.00 -6.90 -12.20
CA TRP A 126 -6.68 -6.62 -12.81
C TRP A 126 -6.66 -5.29 -13.57
N CYS A 127 -7.75 -4.92 -14.26
CA CYS A 127 -7.87 -3.64 -14.94
C CYS A 127 -7.79 -2.46 -13.97
N TYR A 128 -8.56 -2.47 -12.87
CA TYR A 128 -8.50 -1.43 -11.85
C TYR A 128 -7.14 -1.37 -11.13
N ARG A 129 -6.53 -2.52 -10.83
CA ARG A 129 -5.14 -2.56 -10.32
C ARG A 129 -4.19 -1.86 -11.28
N SER A 130 -4.29 -2.12 -12.58
CA SER A 130 -3.47 -1.50 -13.62
C SER A 130 -3.71 0.01 -13.73
N MET A 131 -4.96 0.46 -13.61
CA MET A 131 -5.33 1.89 -13.54
C MET A 131 -4.66 2.59 -12.36
N ALA A 132 -4.64 1.97 -11.17
CA ALA A 132 -4.03 2.57 -9.98
C ALA A 132 -2.56 2.98 -10.23
N PHE A 133 -1.73 2.05 -10.72
CA PHE A 133 -0.31 2.34 -10.98
C PHE A 133 -0.08 3.33 -12.14
N LYS A 134 -0.92 3.32 -13.18
CA LYS A 134 -0.78 4.20 -14.35
C LYS A 134 -1.24 5.64 -14.09
N LEU A 135 -2.32 5.81 -13.33
CA LEU A 135 -2.87 7.12 -12.95
C LEU A 135 -2.25 7.67 -11.66
N ASN A 136 -1.49 6.84 -10.93
CA ASN A 136 -0.93 7.13 -9.60
C ASN A 136 -2.01 7.49 -8.57
N ASP A 137 -3.09 6.72 -8.58
CA ASP A 137 -4.31 6.95 -7.79
C ASP A 137 -4.74 5.64 -7.10
N ILE A 138 -4.77 5.65 -5.76
CA ILE A 138 -5.10 4.48 -4.94
C ILE A 138 -6.61 4.19 -4.89
N GLU A 139 -7.48 5.13 -5.26
CA GLU A 139 -8.94 4.89 -5.27
C GLU A 139 -9.34 3.77 -6.24
N TYR A 140 -8.53 3.49 -7.27
CA TYR A 140 -8.75 2.33 -8.14
C TYR A 140 -8.47 0.99 -7.42
N CYS A 141 -7.58 0.93 -6.43
CA CYS A 141 -7.50 -0.25 -5.56
C CYS A 141 -8.80 -0.42 -4.75
N GLY A 142 -9.43 0.67 -4.32
CA GLY A 142 -10.74 0.66 -3.66
C GLY A 142 -11.88 0.07 -4.51
N LYS A 143 -11.77 0.12 -5.85
CA LYS A 143 -12.75 -0.42 -6.81
C LYS A 143 -12.61 -1.93 -7.07
N ILE A 144 -11.60 -2.59 -6.50
CA ILE A 144 -11.34 -4.02 -6.67
C ILE A 144 -12.22 -4.85 -5.71
N THR A 145 -12.96 -5.81 -6.25
CA THR A 145 -13.92 -6.65 -5.49
C THR A 145 -13.28 -7.89 -4.85
N SER A 146 -12.18 -8.39 -5.42
CA SER A 146 -11.45 -9.53 -4.86
C SER A 146 -10.50 -9.06 -3.76
N ALA A 147 -10.79 -9.42 -2.51
CA ALA A 147 -10.03 -8.98 -1.34
C ALA A 147 -8.51 -9.20 -1.49
N LYS A 148 -8.10 -10.37 -2.00
CA LYS A 148 -6.68 -10.68 -2.23
C LYS A 148 -6.02 -9.77 -3.28
N ILE A 149 -6.74 -9.41 -4.35
CA ILE A 149 -6.21 -8.53 -5.41
C ILE A 149 -6.22 -7.07 -4.94
N GLN A 150 -7.17 -6.68 -4.07
CA GLN A 150 -7.23 -5.37 -3.46
C GLN A 150 -6.09 -5.16 -2.45
N ASP A 151 -5.82 -6.14 -1.58
CA ASP A 151 -4.69 -6.10 -0.64
C ASP A 151 -3.36 -6.05 -1.41
N ASP A 152 -3.17 -6.91 -2.42
CA ASP A 152 -2.00 -6.85 -3.31
C ASP A 152 -1.88 -5.49 -4.06
N CYS A 153 -3.00 -4.88 -4.46
CA CYS A 153 -3.00 -3.56 -5.08
C CYS A 153 -2.49 -2.49 -4.11
N ILE A 154 -3.08 -2.42 -2.90
CA ILE A 154 -2.71 -1.45 -1.86
C ILE A 154 -1.25 -1.67 -1.45
N TYR A 155 -0.86 -2.89 -1.09
CA TYR A 155 0.50 -3.23 -0.65
C TYR A 155 1.56 -2.80 -1.67
N ASN A 156 1.40 -3.20 -2.94
CA ASN A 156 2.36 -2.84 -3.99
C ASN A 156 2.30 -1.33 -4.32
N PHE A 157 1.12 -0.70 -4.28
CA PHE A 157 1.00 0.73 -4.53
C PHE A 157 1.72 1.53 -3.45
N VAL A 158 1.55 1.15 -2.19
CA VAL A 158 2.24 1.75 -1.05
C VAL A 158 3.77 1.56 -1.20
N LYS A 159 4.21 0.32 -1.43
CA LYS A 159 5.63 -0.04 -1.60
C LYS A 159 6.34 0.70 -2.74
N TYR A 160 5.69 0.88 -3.89
CA TYR A 160 6.31 1.46 -5.09
C TYR A 160 6.00 2.94 -5.34
N ARG A 161 5.00 3.53 -4.69
CA ARG A 161 4.67 4.97 -4.83
C ARG A 161 4.98 5.82 -3.58
N LYS A 162 5.43 5.20 -2.48
CA LYS A 162 5.76 5.87 -1.20
C LYS A 162 4.67 6.86 -0.70
N PRO A 163 3.37 6.49 -0.68
CA PRO A 163 2.33 7.32 -0.12
C PRO A 163 2.32 7.21 1.42
N ASN A 164 1.21 7.59 2.04
CA ASN A 164 1.03 7.60 3.49
C ASN A 164 1.12 6.18 4.10
N PRO A 165 1.99 5.92 5.12
CA PRO A 165 2.10 4.61 5.79
C PRO A 165 0.79 4.12 6.41
N TYR A 166 -0.12 5.02 6.80
CA TYR A 166 -1.41 4.63 7.36
C TYR A 166 -2.30 3.89 6.34
N MET A 167 -2.00 3.95 5.04
CA MET A 167 -2.66 3.12 4.01
C MET A 167 -2.31 1.63 4.13
N CYS A 168 -1.25 1.26 4.85
CA CYS A 168 -1.03 -0.13 5.20
C CYS A 168 -2.20 -0.67 6.04
N LEU A 169 -2.83 0.15 6.89
CA LEU A 169 -3.91 -0.28 7.80
C LEU A 169 -5.21 -0.68 7.08
N ASP A 170 -5.35 -0.36 5.79
CA ASP A 170 -6.47 -0.80 4.95
C ASP A 170 -6.30 -2.27 4.44
N LEU A 171 -5.12 -2.88 4.67
CA LEU A 171 -4.82 -4.27 4.34
C LEU A 171 -5.48 -5.23 5.35
N ARG A 172 -6.13 -6.29 4.85
CA ARG A 172 -6.80 -7.31 5.69
C ARG A 172 -5.89 -8.50 6.00
N ASP A 173 -4.99 -8.83 5.08
CA ASP A 173 -3.90 -9.77 5.34
C ASP A 173 -2.91 -9.12 6.32
N LEU A 174 -2.91 -9.61 7.56
CA LEU A 174 -2.09 -9.06 8.65
C LEU A 174 -0.59 -9.13 8.34
N TRP A 175 -0.14 -10.16 7.61
CA TRP A 175 1.26 -10.28 7.22
C TRP A 175 1.64 -9.24 6.16
N MET A 176 0.78 -8.99 5.16
CA MET A 176 1.00 -7.89 4.20
C MET A 176 0.98 -6.52 4.89
N ARG A 177 0.07 -6.31 5.85
CA ARG A 177 -0.01 -5.07 6.63
C ARG A 177 1.28 -4.83 7.41
N ASP A 178 1.74 -5.83 8.14
CA ASP A 178 2.86 -5.68 9.06
C ASP A 178 4.19 -5.58 8.30
N ASP A 179 4.36 -6.28 7.16
CA ASP A 179 5.48 -6.05 6.22
C ASP A 179 5.43 -4.65 5.57
N CYS A 180 4.24 -4.15 5.24
CA CYS A 180 4.03 -2.79 4.71
C CYS A 180 4.46 -1.72 5.73
N LEU A 181 4.04 -1.86 7.00
CA LEU A 181 4.45 -0.97 8.09
C LEU A 181 5.97 -1.05 8.33
N MET A 182 6.52 -2.27 8.43
CA MET A 182 7.96 -2.49 8.55
C MET A 182 8.75 -1.82 7.42
N HIS A 183 8.29 -1.91 6.17
CA HIS A 183 8.96 -1.31 5.02
C HIS A 183 9.07 0.21 5.13
N HIS A 184 8.04 0.90 5.65
CA HIS A 184 8.10 2.34 5.88
C HIS A 184 9.09 2.73 6.99
N VAL A 185 9.16 1.94 8.07
CA VAL A 185 10.10 2.17 9.19
C VAL A 185 11.54 1.86 8.76
N ASP A 186 11.77 0.75 8.04
CA ASP A 186 13.08 0.38 7.48
C ASP A 186 13.61 1.46 6.50
N LEU A 187 12.74 2.21 5.82
CA LEU A 187 13.09 3.37 4.98
C LEU A 187 13.30 4.70 5.74
N GLY A 188 13.07 4.74 7.07
CA GLY A 188 13.24 5.95 7.88
C GLY A 188 12.25 7.09 7.57
N LEU A 189 11.18 6.82 6.82
CA LEU A 189 10.24 7.85 6.33
C LEU A 189 9.21 8.33 7.38
N VAL A 190 9.22 7.71 8.56
CA VAL A 190 8.07 7.67 9.47
C VAL A 190 8.49 7.61 10.94
N ASN A 191 7.57 7.93 11.84
CA ASN A 191 7.77 7.82 13.28
C ASN A 191 7.95 6.33 13.69
N PRO A 192 9.02 5.95 14.43
CA PRO A 192 9.19 4.62 15.03
C PRO A 192 7.98 4.09 15.81
N CYS A 193 7.10 4.97 16.32
CA CYS A 193 5.86 4.54 16.96
C CYS A 193 4.91 3.74 16.07
N LEU A 194 5.09 3.68 14.73
CA LEU A 194 4.35 2.74 13.89
C LEU A 194 4.61 1.26 14.25
N CYS A 195 5.70 0.94 14.94
CA CYS A 195 5.95 -0.41 15.45
C CYS A 195 4.80 -0.92 16.35
N VAL A 196 4.08 -0.05 17.07
CA VAL A 196 2.98 -0.45 17.97
C VAL A 196 1.67 -0.82 17.25
N LEU A 197 1.65 -0.72 15.91
CA LEU A 197 0.54 -1.10 15.03
C LEU A 197 0.75 -2.46 14.33
N ILE A 198 1.90 -3.10 14.57
CA ILE A 198 2.23 -4.45 14.11
C ILE A 198 1.58 -5.47 15.07
N GLU A 199 0.98 -6.54 14.56
CA GLU A 199 0.42 -7.64 15.38
C GLU A 199 1.32 -8.89 15.39
N ASP A 200 2.16 -9.11 14.38
CA ASP A 200 3.20 -10.14 14.45
C ASP A 200 4.26 -9.75 15.49
N ALA A 201 4.21 -10.40 16.66
CA ALA A 201 5.08 -10.10 17.79
C ALA A 201 6.60 -10.28 17.50
N ALA A 202 7.00 -11.00 16.45
CA ALA A 202 8.40 -11.10 16.06
C ALA A 202 8.84 -9.90 15.21
N LEU A 203 7.98 -9.42 14.31
CA LEU A 203 8.17 -8.14 13.60
C LEU A 203 8.09 -6.95 14.56
N GLU A 204 7.11 -6.93 15.48
CA GLU A 204 6.96 -5.88 16.50
C GLU A 204 8.23 -5.78 17.36
N LEU A 205 8.73 -6.91 17.86
CA LEU A 205 9.96 -6.96 18.66
C LEU A 205 11.19 -6.51 17.86
N LYS A 206 11.33 -6.93 16.60
CA LYS A 206 12.40 -6.46 15.69
C LYS A 206 12.31 -4.93 15.50
N CYS A 207 11.11 -4.41 15.23
CA CYS A 207 10.85 -2.99 15.00
C CYS A 207 11.21 -2.16 16.23
N ASN A 208 10.67 -2.52 17.39
CA ASN A 208 10.92 -1.87 18.67
C ASN A 208 12.42 -1.87 19.01
N GLN A 209 13.12 -3.01 18.88
CA GLN A 209 14.56 -3.11 19.17
C GLN A 209 15.46 -2.33 18.20
N THR A 210 15.02 -2.09 16.96
CA THR A 210 15.83 -1.42 15.94
C THR A 210 15.61 0.09 15.91
N TYR A 211 14.38 0.56 16.19
CA TYR A 211 13.98 1.95 15.92
C TYR A 211 13.49 2.74 17.13
N ILE A 212 13.08 2.10 18.24
CA ILE A 212 12.61 2.81 19.44
C ILE A 212 13.75 2.88 20.48
N ASP A 213 14.45 4.01 20.56
CA ASP A 213 15.18 4.36 21.79
C ASP A 213 14.17 4.79 22.87
N PRO A 214 14.02 4.03 23.98
CA PRO A 214 13.05 4.32 25.04
C PRO A 214 13.38 5.58 25.85
N LYS A 215 14.48 6.28 25.56
CA LYS A 215 14.81 7.61 26.11
C LYS A 215 14.35 8.77 25.24
N ILE A 216 13.94 8.49 24.00
CA ILE A 216 13.70 9.52 22.97
C ILE A 216 12.25 9.48 22.48
N HIS A 217 11.66 8.29 22.32
CA HIS A 217 10.33 8.12 21.73
C HIS A 217 9.31 7.64 22.77
N ASP A 218 8.39 8.54 23.15
CA ASP A 218 7.17 8.19 23.87
C ASP A 218 6.04 7.94 22.85
N CYS A 219 5.56 6.70 22.79
CA CYS A 219 4.55 6.23 21.85
C CYS A 219 3.18 6.00 22.51
N THR A 220 2.87 6.68 23.62
CA THR A 220 1.65 6.48 24.43
C THR A 220 0.33 6.96 23.81
N TYR A 221 0.30 7.37 22.53
CA TYR A 221 -0.95 7.65 21.81
C TYR A 221 -1.67 6.34 21.41
N ARG A 222 -2.60 5.90 22.27
CA ARG A 222 -3.66 4.90 21.99
C ARG A 222 -5.04 5.50 22.31
#